data_AF-A0A497JUE5-F1
#
_entry.id   AF-A0A497JUE5-F1
#
_cell.length_a   1.000
_cell.length_b   1.000
_cell.length_c   1.000
_cell.angle_alpha   90.00
_cell.angle_beta   90.00
_cell.angle_gamma   90.00
#
_symmetry.space_group_name_H-M   'P 1'
#
loop_
_entity.id
_entity.type
_entity.pdbx_description
1 polymer ?
#
loop_
_entity_poly.entity_id
_entity_poly.type
_entity_poly.pdbx_seq_one_letter_code
_entity_poly.pdbx_strand_id
1 'polypeptide(L)'
;LGHLGRHGRLITWKHGSMCRILKVFTDLPLAQSPMAPGGIVEFCEDCKKCAKHCPSQSISNGKRDYQTVSDANNPGALKWYVNAESCLDYWNVVESGCGICFRVCSFNKKPGLHHDMVKWFIRNIPVLNKFWAWSDDVMGYGKRVPPEKFWE
;
A
#
# COMPACT_ATOMS: atom_id res chain seq x y z
N LEU A 1 -3.34 11.46 -8.31
CA LEU A 1 -3.85 10.07 -8.25
C LEU A 1 -3.99 9.53 -6.83
N GLY A 2 -2.95 9.62 -6.00
CA GLY A 2 -2.94 9.03 -4.67
C GLY A 2 -1.64 9.36 -3.91
N HIS A 3 -1.36 8.59 -2.85
CA HIS A 3 -0.18 8.75 -2.00
C HIS A 3 0.69 7.50 -2.00
N LEU A 4 1.97 7.65 -1.65
CA LEU A 4 2.88 6.51 -1.48
C LEU A 4 2.53 5.76 -0.18
N GLY A 5 2.24 4.47 -0.29
CA GLY A 5 2.04 3.59 0.87
C GLY A 5 3.34 3.02 1.42
N ARG A 6 3.27 2.46 2.63
CA ARG A 6 4.41 1.77 3.29
C ARG A 6 5.04 0.67 2.44
N HIS A 7 4.26 -0.08 1.67
CA HIS A 7 4.76 -1.11 0.75
C HIS A 7 5.41 -0.54 -0.53
N GLY A 8 5.68 0.77 -0.60
CA GLY A 8 6.34 1.40 -1.75
C GLY A 8 5.52 1.38 -3.04
N ARG A 9 4.19 1.40 -2.95
CA ARG A 9 3.29 1.51 -4.13
C ARG A 9 2.29 2.65 -3.91
N LEU A 10 1.80 3.20 -5.02
CA LEU A 10 0.71 4.18 -5.02
C LEU A 10 -0.54 3.56 -4.38
N ILE A 11 -1.19 4.31 -3.50
CA ILE A 11 -2.51 4.01 -2.96
C ILE A 11 -3.44 5.13 -3.38
N THR A 12 -4.51 4.79 -4.09
CA THR A 12 -5.60 5.69 -4.47
C THR A 12 -6.78 5.52 -3.53
N TRP A 13 -7.57 6.58 -3.32
CA TRP A 13 -8.78 6.49 -2.47
C TRP A 13 -9.84 5.53 -3.04
N LYS A 14 -9.91 5.44 -4.37
CA LYS A 14 -10.92 4.63 -5.08
C LYS A 14 -10.54 3.15 -5.15
N HIS A 15 -9.30 2.84 -5.54
CA HIS A 15 -8.87 1.47 -5.86
C HIS A 15 -7.75 0.94 -4.96
N GLY A 16 -7.35 1.69 -3.92
CA GLY A 16 -6.19 1.36 -3.11
C GLY A 16 -4.94 1.27 -3.97
N SER A 17 -4.10 0.27 -3.70
CA SER A 17 -2.92 -0.06 -4.50
C SER A 17 -3.18 -1.04 -5.65
N MET A 18 -4.43 -1.43 -5.90
CA MET A 18 -4.80 -2.28 -7.04
C MET A 18 -4.88 -1.48 -8.35
N CYS A 19 -3.83 -0.72 -8.66
CA CYS A 19 -3.71 0.04 -9.89
C CYS A 19 -2.29 -0.08 -10.47
N ARG A 20 -2.19 -0.22 -11.80
CA ARG A 20 -0.94 -0.07 -12.54
C ARG A 20 -0.88 1.33 -13.13
N ILE A 21 0.32 1.92 -13.14
CA ILE A 21 0.54 3.29 -13.59
C ILE A 21 1.16 3.23 -14.99
N LEU A 22 0.58 4.03 -15.90
CA LEU A 22 1.17 4.36 -17.18
C LEU A 22 1.34 5.88 -17.23
N LYS A 23 2.38 6.35 -17.91
CA LYS A 23 2.67 7.79 -18.07
C LYS A 23 3.01 8.08 -19.53
N VAL A 24 2.55 9.23 -20.00
CA VAL A 24 2.87 9.78 -21.33
C VAL A 24 3.48 11.15 -21.11
N PHE A 25 4.59 11.42 -21.79
CA PHE A 25 5.22 12.74 -21.82
C PHE A 25 4.78 13.44 -23.09
N THR A 26 4.37 14.70 -22.96
CA THR A 26 3.88 15.51 -24.07
C THR A 26 4.12 16.98 -23.78
N ASP A 27 4.37 17.77 -24.82
CA ASP A 27 4.51 19.22 -24.73
C ASP A 27 3.15 19.95 -24.89
N LEU A 28 2.05 19.20 -25.01
CA LEU A 28 0.71 19.77 -25.02
C LEU A 28 0.46 20.55 -23.72
N PRO A 29 0.11 21.86 -23.77
CA PRO A 29 -0.17 22.63 -22.57
C PRO A 29 -1.44 22.11 -21.89
N LEU A 30 -1.29 21.44 -20.75
CA LEU A 30 -2.37 20.89 -19.94
C LEU A 30 -2.36 21.49 -18.54
N ALA A 31 -3.55 21.75 -17.99
CA ALA A 31 -3.67 22.18 -16.61
C ALA A 31 -3.23 21.08 -15.63
N GLN A 32 -2.48 21.45 -14.61
CA GLN A 32 -2.04 20.52 -13.58
C GLN A 32 -3.24 20.07 -12.71
N SER A 33 -3.33 18.78 -12.43
CA SER A 33 -4.32 18.24 -11.50
C SER A 33 -3.99 18.60 -10.04
N PRO A 34 -5.01 18.76 -9.18
CA PRO A 34 -4.78 18.94 -7.75
C PRO A 34 -4.11 17.70 -7.12
N MET A 35 -3.44 17.93 -5.99
CA MET A 35 -2.87 16.86 -5.18
C MET A 35 -3.96 15.95 -4.60
N ALA A 36 -3.64 14.68 -4.39
CA ALA A 36 -4.58 13.73 -3.79
C ALA A 36 -4.86 14.09 -2.31
N PRO A 37 -6.08 13.86 -1.79
CA PRO A 37 -6.37 14.09 -0.37
C PRO A 37 -5.44 13.31 0.56
N GLY A 38 -4.98 13.95 1.64
CA GLY A 38 -4.15 13.32 2.69
C GLY A 38 -4.91 12.31 3.56
N GLY A 39 -4.21 11.65 4.50
CA GLY A 39 -4.77 10.61 5.40
C GLY A 39 -4.16 9.23 5.16
N ILE A 40 -3.77 8.91 3.92
CA ILE A 40 -3.18 7.60 3.58
C ILE A 40 -1.81 7.39 4.24
N VAL A 41 -0.98 8.44 4.27
CA VAL A 41 0.38 8.36 4.81
C VAL A 41 0.32 8.16 6.32
N GLU A 42 -0.52 8.95 6.99
CA GLU A 42 -0.79 8.87 8.44
C GLU A 42 -1.32 7.49 8.82
N PHE A 43 -2.25 6.93 8.03
CA PHE A 43 -2.72 5.57 8.25
C PHE A 43 -1.60 4.53 8.06
N CYS A 44 -0.71 4.72 7.09
CA CYS A 44 0.42 3.82 6.88
C CYS A 44 1.45 3.87 8.02
N GLU A 45 1.61 5.01 8.71
CA GLU A 45 2.44 5.12 9.92
C GLU A 45 1.94 4.19 11.03
N ASP A 46 0.62 4.09 11.20
CA ASP A 46 -0.02 3.26 12.24
C ASP A 46 -0.27 1.79 11.85
N CYS A 47 -0.77 1.55 10.63
CA CYS A 47 -1.31 0.25 10.21
C CYS A 47 -0.26 -0.86 10.17
N LYS A 48 0.85 -0.62 9.45
CA LYS A 48 2.00 -1.53 9.28
C LYS A 48 1.67 -2.96 8.79
N LYS A 49 0.43 -3.25 8.38
CA LYS A 49 -0.03 -4.60 8.02
C LYS A 49 0.76 -5.25 6.89
N CYS A 50 1.11 -4.48 5.86
CA CYS A 50 1.92 -4.99 4.74
C CYS A 50 3.35 -5.40 5.17
N ALA A 51 3.93 -4.72 6.17
CA ALA A 51 5.25 -5.06 6.70
C ALA A 51 5.17 -6.34 7.55
N LYS A 52 4.18 -6.44 8.44
CA LYS A 52 3.94 -7.63 9.27
C LYS A 52 3.77 -8.92 8.46
N HIS A 53 3.09 -8.84 7.31
CA HIS A 53 2.81 -10.00 6.47
C HIS A 53 3.82 -10.21 5.33
N CYS A 54 4.86 -9.39 5.21
CA CYS A 54 5.88 -9.54 4.17
C CYS A 54 6.75 -10.77 4.49
N PRO A 55 6.74 -11.84 3.69
CA PRO A 55 7.49 -13.05 4.03
C PRO A 55 9.01 -12.85 4.05
N SER A 56 9.50 -11.99 3.16
CA SER A 56 10.92 -11.62 3.04
C SER A 56 11.36 -10.48 3.94
N GLN A 57 10.46 -9.93 4.75
CA GLN A 57 10.72 -8.75 5.61
C GLN A 57 11.30 -7.55 4.85
N SER A 58 10.99 -7.44 3.54
CA SER A 58 11.49 -6.37 2.67
C SER A 58 10.92 -4.99 2.98
N ILE A 59 9.82 -4.92 3.73
CA ILE A 59 9.09 -3.69 4.02
C ILE A 59 9.32 -3.32 5.49
N SER A 60 9.87 -2.12 5.73
CA SER A 60 10.18 -1.66 7.09
C SER A 60 8.94 -1.48 7.97
N ASN A 61 9.07 -1.89 9.25
CA ASN A 61 8.13 -1.56 10.34
C ASN A 61 8.41 -0.20 10.99
N GLY A 62 9.52 0.44 10.61
CA GLY A 62 9.98 1.72 11.15
C GLY A 62 9.23 2.94 10.62
N LYS A 63 9.76 4.12 10.95
CA LYS A 63 9.30 5.39 10.39
C LYS A 63 9.79 5.53 8.95
N ARG A 64 9.27 6.54 8.24
CA ARG A 64 9.89 6.98 6.99
C ARG A 64 11.27 7.54 7.27
N ASP A 65 12.18 7.32 6.33
CA ASP A 65 13.56 7.78 6.40
C ASP A 65 13.99 8.33 5.02
N TYR A 66 15.11 9.04 4.98
CA TYR A 66 15.85 9.39 3.77
C TYR A 66 16.90 8.34 3.41
N GLN A 67 17.29 7.48 4.36
CA GLN A 67 18.29 6.45 4.15
C GLN A 67 17.75 5.26 3.34
N THR A 68 18.48 4.91 2.28
CA THR A 68 18.21 3.73 1.45
C THR A 68 18.57 2.45 2.19
N VAL A 69 17.93 1.32 1.82
CA VAL A 69 18.17 0.00 2.43
C VAL A 69 18.74 -1.03 1.45
N SER A 70 18.92 -0.63 0.18
CA SER A 70 19.54 -1.43 -0.88
C SER A 70 20.04 -0.50 -1.99
N ASP A 71 20.99 -0.96 -2.80
CA ASP A 71 21.51 -0.18 -3.94
C ASP A 71 20.44 0.06 -5.02
N ALA A 72 19.45 -0.83 -5.11
CA ALA A 72 18.28 -0.66 -5.97
C ALA A 72 17.33 0.50 -5.56
N ASN A 73 17.63 1.22 -4.48
CA ASN A 73 16.78 2.33 -4.01
C ASN A 73 17.27 3.68 -4.52
N ASN A 74 16.36 4.47 -5.10
CA ASN A 74 16.65 5.88 -5.43
C ASN A 74 16.60 6.77 -4.16
N PRO A 75 17.72 7.39 -3.73
CA PRO A 75 17.82 8.22 -2.52
C PRO A 75 17.06 9.55 -2.63
N GLY A 76 17.03 10.33 -1.55
CA GLY A 76 16.61 11.73 -1.56
C GLY A 76 15.11 11.99 -1.30
N ALA A 77 14.31 10.98 -0.99
CA ALA A 77 12.90 11.15 -0.67
C ALA A 77 12.56 10.54 0.69
N LEU A 78 11.83 11.27 1.54
CA LEU A 78 11.33 10.76 2.81
C LEU A 78 10.23 9.71 2.57
N LYS A 79 10.57 8.42 2.70
CA LYS A 79 9.63 7.32 2.46
C LYS A 79 10.00 6.07 3.25
N TRP A 80 9.12 5.08 3.19
CA TRP A 80 9.49 3.72 3.57
C TRP A 80 10.22 3.08 2.41
N TYR A 81 11.54 3.03 2.51
CA TYR A 81 12.36 2.28 1.58
C TYR A 81 12.06 0.79 1.71
N VAL A 82 11.81 0.14 0.57
CA VAL A 82 11.58 -1.30 0.47
C VAL A 82 12.87 -1.91 -0.07
N ASN A 83 13.37 -2.95 0.58
CA ASN A 83 14.48 -3.74 0.03
C ASN A 83 13.95 -4.52 -1.17
N ALA A 84 14.25 -4.03 -2.37
CA ALA A 84 13.71 -4.60 -3.61
C ALA A 84 14.36 -5.95 -3.95
N GLU A 85 15.62 -6.15 -3.54
CA GLU A 85 16.39 -7.36 -3.79
C GLU A 85 15.81 -8.54 -2.99
N SER A 86 15.64 -8.39 -1.68
CA SER A 86 15.03 -9.44 -0.86
C SER A 86 13.56 -9.71 -1.25
N CYS A 87 12.87 -8.71 -1.78
CA CYS A 87 11.52 -8.90 -2.32
C CYS A 87 11.55 -9.75 -3.58
N LEU A 88 12.52 -9.52 -4.47
CA LEU A 88 12.71 -10.28 -5.70
C LEU A 88 13.19 -11.71 -5.42
N ASP A 89 14.09 -11.89 -4.47
CA ASP A 89 14.54 -13.22 -4.03
C ASP A 89 13.36 -14.08 -3.61
N TYR A 90 12.41 -13.51 -2.88
CA TYR A 90 11.20 -14.24 -2.50
C TYR A 90 10.29 -14.58 -3.68
N TRP A 91 10.24 -13.75 -4.74
CA TRP A 91 9.53 -14.12 -5.97
C TRP A 91 10.13 -15.37 -6.60
N ASN A 92 11.46 -15.50 -6.59
CA ASN A 92 12.15 -16.67 -7.09
C ASN A 92 11.85 -17.92 -6.24
N VAL A 93 11.72 -17.76 -4.91
CA VAL A 93 11.33 -18.87 -4.01
C VAL A 93 9.91 -19.37 -4.25
N VAL A 94 8.96 -18.48 -4.52
CA VAL A 94 7.54 -18.85 -4.76
C VAL A 94 7.21 -19.07 -6.24
N GLU A 95 8.22 -18.98 -7.11
CA GLU A 95 8.15 -19.17 -8.57
C GLU A 95 6.98 -18.42 -9.23
N SER A 96 6.63 -17.25 -8.68
CA SER A 96 5.48 -16.46 -9.12
C SER A 96 5.64 -15.00 -8.70
N GLY A 97 4.77 -14.14 -9.24
CA GLY A 97 4.60 -12.80 -8.70
C GLY A 97 4.04 -12.89 -7.29
N CYS A 98 4.84 -12.57 -6.26
CA CYS A 98 4.29 -12.32 -4.94
C CYS A 98 3.27 -11.17 -5.02
N GLY A 99 2.53 -10.92 -3.94
CA GLY A 99 1.54 -9.85 -3.92
C GLY A 99 0.86 -9.72 -2.57
N ILE A 100 1.47 -10.29 -1.52
CA ILE A 100 0.86 -10.35 -0.19
C ILE A 100 0.65 -8.94 0.35
N CYS A 101 1.58 -8.01 0.10
CA CYS A 101 1.45 -6.61 0.50
C CYS A 101 0.22 -5.92 -0.13
N PHE A 102 -0.15 -6.27 -1.38
CA PHE A 102 -1.39 -5.81 -2.00
C PHE A 102 -2.61 -6.51 -1.38
N ARG A 103 -2.58 -7.84 -1.22
CA ARG A 103 -3.69 -8.62 -0.66
C ARG A 103 -4.11 -8.13 0.72
N VAL A 104 -3.15 -7.83 1.59
CA VAL A 104 -3.42 -7.47 2.99
C VAL A 104 -3.69 -5.98 3.19
N CYS A 105 -3.42 -5.12 2.20
CA CYS A 105 -3.60 -3.68 2.35
C CYS A 105 -5.06 -3.34 2.70
N SER A 106 -5.26 -2.51 3.72
CA SER A 106 -6.59 -2.10 4.17
C SER A 106 -7.34 -1.23 3.16
N PHE A 107 -6.63 -0.66 2.17
CA PHE A 107 -7.25 0.11 1.09
C PHE A 107 -7.72 -0.74 -0.10
N ASN A 108 -7.38 -2.03 -0.17
CA ASN A 108 -7.67 -2.90 -1.31
C ASN A 108 -8.96 -3.72 -1.15
N LYS A 109 -9.84 -3.32 -0.23
CA LYS A 109 -11.11 -4.02 -0.02
C LYS A 109 -12.09 -3.72 -1.16
N LYS A 110 -13.07 -4.61 -1.33
CA LYS A 110 -14.18 -4.37 -2.26
C LYS A 110 -14.87 -3.04 -1.89
N PRO A 111 -15.28 -2.22 -2.88
CA PRO A 111 -16.05 -1.01 -2.61
C PRO A 111 -17.33 -1.33 -1.82
N GLY A 112 -17.75 -0.42 -0.94
CA GLY A 112 -18.94 -0.58 -0.13
C GLY A 112 -19.07 0.53 0.91
N LEU A 113 -20.32 0.84 1.30
CA LEU A 113 -20.64 1.96 2.19
C LEU A 113 -19.85 1.93 3.51
N HIS A 114 -19.66 0.75 4.08
CA HIS A 114 -18.87 0.57 5.31
C HIS A 114 -17.40 0.94 5.11
N HIS A 115 -16.77 0.53 4.00
CA HIS A 115 -15.38 0.86 3.72
C HIS A 115 -15.20 2.32 3.30
N ASP A 116 -16.18 2.93 2.64
CA ASP A 116 -16.14 4.35 2.29
C ASP A 116 -16.28 5.23 3.54
N MET A 117 -17.11 4.81 4.51
CA MET A 117 -17.19 5.43 5.83
C MET A 117 -15.84 5.33 6.57
N VAL A 118 -15.23 4.15 6.61
CA VAL A 118 -13.90 3.98 7.24
C VAL A 118 -12.85 4.85 6.57
N LYS A 119 -12.83 4.92 5.23
CA LYS A 119 -11.93 5.82 4.48
C LYS A 119 -12.17 7.29 4.82
N TRP A 120 -13.42 7.70 5.02
CA TRP A 120 -13.73 9.05 5.49
C TRP A 120 -13.14 9.30 6.88
N PHE A 121 -13.25 8.35 7.81
CA PHE A 121 -12.63 8.48 9.13
C PHE A 121 -11.10 8.51 9.05
N ILE A 122 -10.48 7.67 8.24
CA ILE A 122 -9.03 7.69 8.01
C ILE A 122 -8.57 9.05 7.48
N ARG A 123 -9.37 9.67 6.61
CA ARG A 123 -9.08 10.98 6.03
C ARG A 123 -9.24 12.13 7.04
N ASN A 124 -10.27 12.09 7.89
CA ASN A 124 -10.68 13.25 8.69
C ASN A 124 -10.36 13.12 10.18
N ILE A 125 -10.17 11.91 10.70
CA ILE A 125 -9.95 11.63 12.14
C ILE A 125 -8.76 10.65 12.31
N PRO A 126 -7.51 11.07 12.03
CA PRO A 126 -6.33 10.19 12.04
C PRO A 126 -6.03 9.55 13.40
N VAL A 127 -6.48 10.15 14.51
CA VAL A 127 -6.30 9.60 15.87
C VAL A 127 -6.93 8.20 16.03
N LEU A 128 -7.90 7.84 15.19
CA LEU A 128 -8.54 6.53 15.19
C LEU A 128 -7.87 5.51 14.24
N ASN A 129 -6.79 5.86 13.56
CA ASN A 129 -6.16 4.99 12.55
C ASN A 129 -5.74 3.62 13.12
N LYS A 130 -5.20 3.57 14.34
CA LYS A 130 -4.85 2.32 15.02
C LYS A 130 -6.07 1.43 15.27
N PHE A 131 -7.20 2.02 15.65
CA PHE A 131 -8.45 1.30 15.83
C PHE A 131 -8.93 0.73 14.49
N TRP A 132 -8.93 1.53 13.42
CA TRP A 132 -9.34 1.04 12.10
C TRP A 132 -8.41 -0.05 11.57
N ALA A 133 -7.09 0.08 11.74
CA ALA A 133 -6.14 -0.96 11.37
C ALA A 133 -6.38 -2.26 12.14
N TRP A 134 -6.63 -2.18 13.45
CA TRP A 134 -6.99 -3.34 14.28
C TRP A 134 -8.31 -3.97 13.81
N SER A 135 -9.32 -3.17 13.51
CA SER A 135 -10.63 -3.66 13.04
C SER A 135 -10.51 -4.44 11.73
N ASP A 136 -9.59 -4.03 10.83
CA ASP A 136 -9.30 -4.71 9.57
C ASP A 136 -8.75 -6.13 9.78
N ASP A 137 -7.97 -6.33 10.85
CA ASP A 137 -7.43 -7.63 11.26
C ASP A 137 -8.50 -8.52 11.90
N VAL A 138 -9.30 -7.97 12.81
CA VAL A 138 -10.38 -8.69 13.50
C VAL A 138 -11.46 -9.18 12.52
N MET A 139 -11.84 -8.35 11.55
CA MET A 139 -12.79 -8.73 10.49
C MET A 139 -12.20 -9.76 9.51
N GLY A 140 -10.92 -10.12 9.65
CA GLY A 140 -10.29 -11.18 8.87
C GLY A 140 -9.97 -10.79 7.43
N TYR A 141 -9.90 -9.50 7.12
CA TYR A 141 -9.57 -9.08 5.76
C TYR A 141 -8.11 -9.37 5.41
N GLY A 142 -7.87 -9.78 4.16
CA GLY A 142 -6.53 -10.09 3.66
C GLY A 142 -6.11 -11.55 3.86
N LYS A 143 -7.02 -12.43 4.32
CA LYS A 143 -6.84 -13.89 4.32
C LYS A 143 -6.66 -14.42 2.90
N ARG A 144 -5.93 -15.53 2.78
CA ARG A 144 -5.74 -16.24 1.51
C ARG A 144 -7.03 -16.98 1.18
N VAL A 145 -7.50 -16.84 -0.05
CA VAL A 145 -8.66 -17.57 -0.58
C VAL A 145 -8.11 -18.68 -1.48
N PRO A 146 -8.68 -19.90 -1.45
CA PRO A 146 -8.30 -20.97 -2.38
C PRO A 146 -8.44 -20.49 -3.83
N PRO A 147 -7.47 -20.76 -4.72
CA PRO A 147 -7.51 -20.32 -6.12
C PRO A 147 -8.73 -20.80 -6.89
N GLU A 148 -9.27 -21.97 -6.53
CA GLU A 148 -10.41 -22.60 -7.21
C GLU A 148 -11.64 -21.70 -7.14
N LYS A 149 -11.87 -21.06 -5.98
CA LYS A 149 -12.98 -20.11 -5.76
C LYS A 149 -12.91 -18.83 -6.61
N PHE A 150 -11.77 -18.55 -7.23
CA PHE A 150 -11.64 -17.39 -8.13
C PHE A 150 -12.07 -17.72 -9.55
N TRP A 151 -11.89 -18.97 -9.98
CA TRP A 151 -12.15 -19.42 -11.35
C TRP A 151 -13.54 -20.01 -11.54
N GLU A 152 -14.20 -20.42 -10.45
CA GLU A 152 -15.66 -20.62 -10.40
C GLU A 152 -16.42 -19.30 -10.65
#